data_AF-A0A7C2YFQ7-F1
#
_entry.id   AF-A0A7C2YFQ7-F1
#
_cell.length_a   1.000
_cell.length_b   1.000
_cell.length_c   1.000
_cell.angle_alpha   90.00
_cell.angle_beta   90.00
_cell.angle_gamma   90.00
#
_symmetry.space_group_name_H-M   'P 1'
#
loop_
_entity.id
_entity.type
_entity.pdbx_description
1 polymer ?
#
loop_
_entity_poly.entity_id
_entity_poly.type
_entity_poly.pdbx_seq_one_letter_code
_entity_poly.pdbx_strand_id
1 'polypeptide(L)'
;MARWAQQATVRAAARLEGVSEGLAERSWRERYGRRLPGRPHRLLGLDGFSFRRRQMWTGLWDLERALPVAFVAGEGQQQAELLLGRYGSARTVEAVAMDLHEPYRQAVQAVLPQAAVVADKFHVLALAARALQEVHRQRRRRGNLAWLLQRGAERLGPQERERLMEALLADEALARAWGLKESLRSLYRLPRPQQAEGALGRWLKEAEASGLAPFQRVARTLRRW
;
A
#
# COMPACT_ATOMS: atom_id res chain seq x y z
N MET A 1 -12.97 20.24 7.83
CA MET A 1 -11.87 19.61 8.62
C MET A 1 -11.80 18.08 8.50
N ALA A 2 -12.36 17.48 7.43
CA ALA A 2 -12.35 16.01 7.21
C ALA A 2 -11.23 15.53 6.24
N ARG A 3 -10.37 16.43 5.74
CA ARG A 3 -9.31 16.10 4.77
C ARG A 3 -8.04 15.51 5.38
N TRP A 4 -7.88 15.55 6.70
CA TRP A 4 -6.62 15.18 7.36
C TRP A 4 -6.62 13.78 7.98
N ALA A 5 -7.79 13.13 8.06
CA ALA A 5 -7.90 11.74 8.51
C ALA A 5 -7.34 10.72 7.49
N GLN A 6 -7.01 11.15 6.27
CA GLN A 6 -6.35 10.30 5.26
C GLN A 6 -4.84 10.15 5.49
N GLN A 7 -4.22 10.90 6.41
CA GLN A 7 -2.75 10.88 6.62
C GLN A 7 -2.32 10.87 8.10
N ALA A 8 -3.26 10.95 9.04
CA ALA A 8 -2.96 11.04 10.45
C ALA A 8 -3.29 9.73 11.17
N THR A 9 -2.27 9.12 11.80
CA THR A 9 -2.49 8.07 12.81
C THR A 9 -3.44 8.58 13.90
N VAL A 10 -4.16 7.68 14.59
CA VAL A 10 -5.04 8.02 15.74
C VAL A 10 -4.34 8.93 16.76
N ARG A 11 -3.02 8.79 16.89
CA ARG A 11 -2.13 9.62 17.71
C ARG A 11 -2.00 11.07 17.23
N ALA A 12 -1.97 11.32 15.92
CA ALA A 12 -1.92 12.67 15.36
C ALA A 12 -3.28 13.39 15.51
N ALA A 13 -4.39 12.66 15.36
CA ALA A 13 -5.73 13.19 15.64
C ALA A 13 -5.92 13.50 17.14
N ALA A 14 -5.50 12.61 18.05
CA ALA A 14 -5.60 12.83 19.49
C ALA A 14 -4.76 14.01 20.00
N ARG A 15 -3.56 14.22 19.44
CA ARG A 15 -2.70 15.36 19.77
C ARG A 15 -3.23 16.70 19.29
N LEU A 16 -3.82 16.76 18.09
CA LEU A 16 -4.38 17.99 17.55
C LEU A 16 -5.60 18.48 18.35
N GLU A 17 -6.38 17.53 18.89
CA GLU A 17 -7.61 17.81 19.62
C GLU A 17 -7.41 17.84 21.15
N GLY A 18 -6.18 17.69 21.64
CA GLY A 18 -5.86 17.76 23.07
C GLY A 18 -6.49 16.65 23.94
N VAL A 19 -6.87 15.52 23.33
CA VAL A 19 -7.56 14.41 24.00
C VAL A 19 -6.66 13.18 24.19
N SER A 20 -6.98 12.35 25.19
CA SER A 20 -6.29 11.07 25.36
C SER A 20 -6.57 10.13 24.19
N GLU A 21 -5.59 9.31 23.79
CA GLU A 21 -5.74 8.38 22.67
C GLU A 21 -6.89 7.37 22.89
N GLY A 22 -7.15 6.95 24.13
CA GLY A 22 -8.30 6.12 24.48
C GLY A 22 -9.66 6.84 24.38
N LEU A 23 -9.68 8.17 24.53
CA LEU A 23 -10.86 8.98 24.26
C LEU A 23 -11.05 9.20 22.76
N ALA A 24 -9.98 9.34 21.97
CA ALA A 24 -10.05 9.36 20.52
C ALA A 24 -10.56 8.02 19.96
N GLU A 25 -10.11 6.89 20.51
CA GLU A 25 -10.60 5.55 20.17
C GLU A 25 -12.07 5.35 20.55
N ARG A 26 -12.47 5.72 21.78
CA ARG A 26 -13.88 5.65 22.20
C ARG A 26 -14.77 6.59 21.40
N SER A 27 -14.36 7.83 21.18
CA SER A 27 -15.11 8.82 20.39
C SER A 27 -15.21 8.40 18.92
N TRP A 28 -14.19 7.75 18.36
CA TRP A 28 -14.22 7.22 17.01
C TRP A 28 -15.11 5.97 16.91
N ARG A 29 -15.05 5.06 17.89
CA ARG A 29 -15.99 3.93 18.03
C ARG A 29 -17.43 4.39 18.32
N GLU A 30 -17.65 5.50 19.04
CA GLU A 30 -18.99 6.05 19.30
C GLU A 30 -19.54 6.81 18.08
N ARG A 31 -18.67 7.54 17.35
CA ARG A 31 -19.04 8.32 16.17
C ARG A 31 -19.23 7.46 14.93
N TYR A 32 -18.46 6.37 14.77
CA TYR A 32 -18.49 5.47 13.60
C TYR A 32 -18.97 4.05 13.92
N GLY A 33 -19.11 3.65 15.19
CA GLY A 33 -19.73 2.38 15.59
C GLY A 33 -21.26 2.41 15.49
N ARG A 34 -21.85 3.55 15.13
CA ARG A 34 -23.20 3.56 14.58
C ARG A 34 -23.15 2.94 13.19
N ARG A 35 -23.79 1.77 13.07
CA ARG A 35 -24.18 1.12 11.81
C ARG A 35 -24.72 2.22 10.89
N LEU A 36 -23.92 2.67 9.92
CA LEU A 36 -24.43 3.61 8.93
C LEU A 36 -25.53 2.85 8.18
N PRO A 37 -26.81 3.29 8.22
CA PRO A 37 -27.83 2.70 7.37
C PRO A 37 -27.43 3.06 5.95
N GLY A 38 -26.76 2.14 5.29
CA GLY A 38 -25.99 2.44 4.10
C GLY A 38 -26.19 1.37 3.06
N ARG A 39 -26.37 1.80 1.82
CA ARG A 39 -26.41 0.94 0.64
C ARG A 39 -25.29 -0.10 0.72
N PRO A 40 -25.52 -1.32 0.19
CA PRO A 40 -24.53 -2.38 0.22
C PRO A 40 -23.19 -1.94 -0.38
N HIS A 41 -22.09 -2.45 0.17
CA HIS A 41 -20.74 -2.10 -0.26
C HIS A 41 -20.41 -2.77 -1.60
N ARG A 42 -19.74 -2.02 -2.50
CA ARG A 42 -19.27 -2.54 -3.79
C ARG A 42 -17.75 -2.69 -3.86
N LEU A 43 -17.03 -1.69 -3.35
CA LEU A 43 -15.56 -1.68 -3.31
C LEU A 43 -15.09 -1.67 -1.85
N LEU A 44 -14.41 -2.73 -1.44
CA LEU A 44 -13.89 -2.88 -0.08
C LEU A 44 -12.37 -2.79 -0.04
N GLY A 45 -11.82 -2.30 1.07
CA GLY A 45 -10.40 -2.31 1.37
C GLY A 45 -10.11 -3.19 2.59
N LEU A 46 -9.03 -3.96 2.56
CA LEU A 46 -8.60 -4.85 3.64
C LEU A 46 -7.09 -4.67 3.91
N ASP A 47 -6.73 -4.24 5.11
CA ASP A 47 -5.36 -3.83 5.46
C ASP A 47 -5.05 -4.18 6.93
N GLY A 48 -3.80 -4.54 7.19
CA GLY A 48 -3.24 -4.82 8.51
C GLY A 48 -2.51 -3.61 9.09
N PHE A 49 -2.89 -3.18 10.30
CA PHE A 49 -2.20 -2.07 10.98
C PHE A 49 -1.91 -2.37 12.44
N SER A 50 -0.89 -1.71 12.98
CA SER A 50 -0.56 -1.81 14.40
C SER A 50 -0.82 -0.51 15.13
N PHE A 51 -1.34 -0.60 16.36
CA PHE A 51 -1.40 0.53 17.27
C PHE A 51 -0.27 0.44 18.30
N ARG A 52 0.55 1.52 18.38
CA ARG A 52 1.70 1.64 19.29
C ARG A 52 2.68 0.44 19.28
N ARG A 53 2.72 -0.33 18.19
CA ARG A 53 3.54 -1.56 18.02
C ARG A 53 3.30 -2.64 19.09
N ARG A 54 2.12 -2.67 19.72
CA ARG A 54 1.78 -3.68 20.74
C ARG A 54 0.86 -4.79 20.21
N GLN A 55 0.01 -4.47 19.24
CA GLN A 55 -0.99 -5.39 18.70
C GLN A 55 -1.28 -5.06 17.23
N MET A 56 -1.44 -6.11 16.42
CA MET A 56 -1.91 -6.04 15.04
C MET A 56 -3.44 -6.06 14.98
N TRP A 57 -3.99 -5.40 13.98
CA TRP A 57 -5.42 -5.28 13.71
C TRP A 57 -5.66 -5.44 12.22
N THR A 58 -6.69 -6.17 11.85
CA THR A 58 -7.23 -6.17 10.49
C THR A 58 -8.41 -5.20 10.44
N GLY A 59 -8.38 -4.29 9.47
CA GLY A 59 -9.49 -3.38 9.20
C GLY A 59 -10.18 -3.67 7.88
N LEU A 60 -11.44 -3.27 7.79
CA LEU A 60 -12.23 -3.26 6.57
C LEU A 60 -12.71 -1.83 6.30
N TRP A 61 -12.58 -1.38 5.06
CA TRP A 61 -12.95 -0.04 4.61
C TRP A 61 -13.90 -0.10 3.42
N ASP A 62 -14.80 0.87 3.33
CA ASP A 62 -15.60 1.17 2.15
C ASP A 62 -14.82 2.18 1.31
N LEU A 63 -14.33 1.73 0.14
CA LEU A 63 -13.46 2.54 -0.71
C LEU A 63 -14.23 3.57 -1.53
N GLU A 64 -15.51 3.34 -1.84
CA GLU A 64 -16.35 4.33 -2.53
C GLU A 64 -16.62 5.53 -1.61
N ARG A 65 -16.83 5.26 -0.33
CA ARG A 65 -17.13 6.31 0.67
C ARG A 65 -15.91 6.83 1.40
N ALA A 66 -14.76 6.16 1.24
CA ALA A 66 -13.56 6.40 2.03
C ALA A 66 -13.83 6.36 3.55
N LEU A 67 -14.65 5.40 3.98
CA LEU A 67 -15.07 5.25 5.37
C LEU A 67 -14.63 3.90 5.95
N PRO A 68 -14.24 3.88 7.24
CA PRO A 68 -14.04 2.63 7.96
C PRO A 68 -15.37 1.86 8.10
N VAL A 69 -15.32 0.54 7.92
CA VAL A 69 -16.48 -0.36 8.13
C VAL A 69 -16.37 -1.06 9.48
N ALA A 70 -15.26 -1.77 9.73
CA ALA A 70 -15.07 -2.55 10.95
C ALA A 70 -13.59 -2.93 11.16
N PHE A 71 -13.26 -3.36 12.38
CA PHE A 71 -11.91 -3.77 12.78
C PHE A 71 -11.98 -4.95 13.72
N VAL A 72 -10.97 -5.80 13.67
CA VAL A 72 -10.79 -6.91 14.61
C VAL A 72 -9.32 -7.02 15.00
N ALA A 73 -9.09 -7.40 16.25
CA ALA A 73 -7.76 -7.67 16.76
C ALA A 73 -7.17 -8.94 16.12
N GLY A 74 -5.87 -8.90 15.82
CA GLY A 74 -5.15 -9.93 15.08
C GLY A 74 -4.97 -9.55 13.61
N GLU A 75 -4.15 -10.36 12.93
CA GLU A 75 -3.92 -10.27 11.49
C GLU A 75 -3.86 -11.69 10.94
N GLY A 76 -4.58 -11.95 9.86
CA GLY A 76 -4.60 -13.27 9.23
C GLY A 76 -5.92 -13.55 8.51
N GLN A 77 -6.02 -14.76 7.96
CA GLN A 77 -7.18 -15.20 7.20
C GLN A 77 -8.46 -15.17 8.04
N GLN A 78 -8.43 -15.70 9.27
CA GLN A 78 -9.61 -15.78 10.14
C GLN A 78 -10.23 -14.41 10.44
N GLN A 79 -9.39 -13.41 10.72
CA GLN A 79 -9.84 -12.04 10.98
C GLN A 79 -10.46 -11.41 9.73
N ALA A 80 -9.85 -11.62 8.57
CA ALA A 80 -10.37 -11.15 7.29
C ALA A 80 -11.71 -11.82 6.95
N GLU A 81 -11.82 -13.15 7.09
CA GLU A 81 -13.06 -13.90 6.85
C GLU A 81 -14.19 -13.41 7.76
N LEU A 82 -13.90 -13.15 9.04
CA LEU A 82 -14.88 -12.62 9.98
C LEU A 82 -15.43 -11.26 9.52
N LEU A 83 -14.57 -10.34 9.11
CA LEU A 83 -14.99 -9.02 8.64
C LEU A 83 -15.77 -9.12 7.32
N LEU A 84 -15.24 -9.87 6.36
CA LEU A 84 -15.86 -10.04 5.05
C LEU A 84 -17.21 -10.75 5.15
N GLY A 85 -17.34 -11.78 5.99
CA GLY A 85 -18.60 -12.53 6.15
C GLY A 85 -19.68 -11.71 6.85
N ARG A 86 -19.28 -10.79 7.74
CA ARG A 86 -20.22 -9.95 8.49
C ARG A 86 -20.65 -8.70 7.73
N TYR A 87 -19.77 -8.12 6.93
CA TYR A 87 -19.98 -6.81 6.31
C TYR A 87 -19.91 -6.83 4.78
N GLY A 88 -19.31 -7.84 4.17
CA GLY A 88 -19.33 -8.07 2.74
C GLY A 88 -20.57 -8.84 2.30
N SER A 89 -21.07 -8.52 1.11
CA SER A 89 -22.17 -9.25 0.48
C SER A 89 -21.72 -9.77 -0.87
N ALA A 90 -21.87 -11.09 -1.09
CA ALA A 90 -21.50 -11.71 -2.36
C ALA A 90 -22.29 -11.18 -3.56
N ARG A 91 -23.46 -10.56 -3.31
CA ARG A 91 -24.31 -9.98 -4.35
C ARG A 91 -23.86 -8.60 -4.82
N THR A 92 -23.05 -7.90 -4.05
CA THR A 92 -22.78 -6.49 -4.28
C THR A 92 -21.31 -6.13 -4.29
N VAL A 93 -20.46 -6.87 -3.57
CA VAL A 93 -19.02 -6.63 -3.56
C VAL A 93 -18.43 -7.10 -4.88
N GLU A 94 -17.90 -6.14 -5.63
CA GLU A 94 -17.28 -6.32 -6.95
C GLU A 94 -15.77 -6.50 -6.83
N ALA A 95 -15.13 -5.80 -5.88
CA ALA A 95 -13.69 -5.88 -5.68
C ALA A 95 -13.28 -5.62 -4.23
N VAL A 96 -12.18 -6.26 -3.84
CA VAL A 96 -11.50 -6.03 -2.56
C VAL A 96 -10.06 -5.64 -2.83
N ALA A 97 -9.70 -4.39 -2.53
CA ALA A 97 -8.32 -3.95 -2.53
C ALA A 97 -7.63 -4.36 -1.24
N MET A 98 -6.45 -4.95 -1.32
CA MET A 98 -5.75 -5.47 -0.16
C MET A 98 -4.24 -5.42 -0.32
N ASP A 99 -3.55 -5.51 0.81
CA ASP A 99 -2.11 -5.71 0.85
C ASP A 99 -1.70 -6.98 0.10
N LEU A 100 -0.42 -7.07 -0.25
CA LEU A 100 0.16 -8.27 -0.86
C LEU A 100 0.35 -9.41 0.17
N HIS A 101 -0.72 -9.73 0.92
CA HIS A 101 -0.78 -10.69 2.02
C HIS A 101 -1.64 -11.90 1.65
N GLU A 102 -1.01 -13.07 1.51
CA GLU A 102 -1.67 -14.31 1.07
C GLU A 102 -2.91 -14.69 1.91
N PRO A 103 -2.89 -14.63 3.26
CA PRO A 103 -4.06 -14.97 4.07
C PRO A 103 -5.29 -14.09 3.77
N TYR A 104 -5.09 -12.84 3.37
CA TYR A 104 -6.18 -11.95 2.97
C TYR A 104 -6.76 -12.34 1.60
N ARG A 105 -5.91 -12.73 0.66
CA ARG A 105 -6.36 -13.25 -0.64
C ARG A 105 -7.20 -14.51 -0.46
N GLN A 106 -6.73 -15.44 0.38
CA GLN A 106 -7.45 -16.67 0.71
C GLN A 106 -8.80 -16.37 1.37
N ALA A 107 -8.85 -15.42 2.30
CA ALA A 107 -10.11 -15.00 2.92
C ALA A 107 -11.12 -14.44 1.91
N VAL A 108 -10.67 -13.59 0.98
CA VAL A 108 -11.56 -13.06 -0.08
C VAL A 108 -12.03 -14.17 -1.01
N GLN A 109 -11.15 -15.06 -1.45
CA GLN A 109 -11.53 -16.20 -2.29
C GLN A 109 -12.52 -17.14 -1.60
N ALA A 110 -12.39 -17.32 -0.28
CA ALA A 110 -13.30 -18.16 0.50
C ALA A 110 -14.68 -17.52 0.70
N VAL A 111 -14.72 -16.22 1.03
CA VAL A 111 -15.96 -15.54 1.46
C VAL A 111 -16.67 -14.81 0.33
N LEU A 112 -15.92 -14.24 -0.62
CA LEU A 112 -16.42 -13.44 -1.75
C LEU A 112 -15.75 -13.90 -3.06
N PRO A 113 -15.94 -15.16 -3.48
CA PRO A 113 -15.23 -15.74 -4.64
C PRO A 113 -15.48 -14.98 -5.97
N GLN A 114 -16.58 -14.25 -6.08
CA GLN A 114 -16.91 -13.43 -7.25
C GLN A 114 -16.25 -12.04 -7.26
N ALA A 115 -15.68 -11.60 -6.13
CA ALA A 115 -15.03 -10.30 -6.04
C ALA A 115 -13.62 -10.35 -6.63
N ALA A 116 -13.25 -9.34 -7.44
CA ALA A 116 -11.90 -9.18 -7.91
C ALA A 116 -10.96 -8.84 -6.74
N VAL A 117 -9.86 -9.57 -6.63
CA VAL A 117 -8.77 -9.23 -5.71
C VAL A 117 -7.89 -8.18 -6.37
N VAL A 118 -7.73 -7.03 -5.72
CA VAL A 118 -6.92 -5.93 -6.24
C VAL A 118 -5.73 -5.71 -5.31
N ALA A 119 -4.51 -5.84 -5.83
CA ALA A 119 -3.31 -5.47 -5.07
C ALA A 119 -3.30 -3.97 -4.79
N ASP A 120 -3.16 -3.59 -3.52
CA ASP A 120 -3.08 -2.19 -3.13
C ASP A 120 -1.84 -1.51 -3.72
N LYS A 121 -2.06 -0.35 -4.33
CA LYS A 121 -1.03 0.45 -5.00
C LYS A 121 0.09 0.85 -4.04
N PHE A 122 -0.23 1.24 -2.81
CA PHE A 122 0.80 1.69 -1.87
C PHE A 122 1.74 0.55 -1.53
N HIS A 123 1.20 -0.64 -1.29
CA HIS A 123 1.98 -1.85 -1.01
C HIS A 123 2.83 -2.31 -2.19
N VAL A 124 2.29 -2.26 -3.42
CA VAL A 124 3.06 -2.53 -4.65
C VAL A 124 4.25 -1.57 -4.78
N LEU A 125 4.02 -0.26 -4.60
CA LEU A 125 5.09 0.74 -4.69
C LEU A 125 6.09 0.63 -3.52
N ALA A 126 5.62 0.21 -2.34
CA ALA A 126 6.47 -0.03 -1.18
C ALA A 126 7.44 -1.21 -1.40
N LEU A 127 7.04 -2.25 -2.14
CA LEU A 127 7.95 -3.33 -2.53
C LEU A 127 9.14 -2.82 -3.34
N ALA A 128 8.89 -2.02 -4.38
CA ALA A 128 9.96 -1.46 -5.20
C ALA A 128 10.84 -0.46 -4.41
N ALA A 129 10.22 0.32 -3.51
CA ALA A 129 10.93 1.22 -2.62
C ALA A 129 11.89 0.47 -1.68
N ARG A 130 11.43 -0.63 -1.06
CA ARG A 130 12.25 -1.52 -0.22
C ARG A 130 13.35 -2.20 -1.04
N ALA A 131 13.04 -2.68 -2.24
CA ALA A 131 14.03 -3.28 -3.14
C ALA A 131 15.17 -2.30 -3.48
N LEU A 132 14.85 -1.02 -3.75
CA LEU A 132 15.85 0.03 -3.93
C LEU A 132 16.70 0.25 -2.67
N GLN A 133 16.09 0.26 -1.47
CA GLN A 133 16.86 0.38 -0.21
C GLN A 133 17.82 -0.79 -0.01
N GLU A 134 17.43 -2.00 -0.38
CA GLU A 134 18.31 -3.17 -0.33
C GLU A 134 19.51 -3.01 -1.27
N VAL A 135 19.28 -2.63 -2.54
CA VAL A 135 20.37 -2.37 -3.49
C VAL A 135 21.29 -1.26 -2.95
N HIS A 136 20.73 -0.16 -2.45
CA HIS A 136 21.51 0.93 -1.87
C HIS A 136 22.37 0.48 -0.67
N ARG A 137 21.81 -0.32 0.25
CA ARG A 137 22.54 -0.84 1.42
C ARG A 137 23.72 -1.74 1.02
N GLN A 138 23.57 -2.55 -0.03
CA GLN A 138 24.65 -3.41 -0.55
C GLN A 138 25.85 -2.60 -1.05
N ARG A 139 25.66 -1.33 -1.41
CA ARG A 139 26.71 -0.43 -1.93
C ARG A 139 27.44 0.38 -0.88
N ARG A 140 27.10 0.24 0.42
CA ARG A 140 27.76 0.87 1.58
C ARG A 140 27.98 2.39 1.46
N ARG A 141 27.22 3.12 0.64
CA ARG A 141 27.32 4.57 0.51
C ARG A 141 26.75 5.27 1.73
N ARG A 142 27.52 6.16 2.36
CA ARG A 142 27.11 6.97 3.52
C ARG A 142 26.35 8.23 3.06
N GLY A 143 25.46 8.74 3.93
CA GLY A 143 24.83 10.07 3.79
C GLY A 143 23.35 10.07 3.41
N ASN A 144 22.79 11.27 3.19
CA ASN A 144 21.36 11.53 2.97
C ASN A 144 20.82 11.02 1.61
N LEU A 145 21.63 10.31 0.82
CA LEU A 145 21.21 9.79 -0.49
C LEU A 145 20.04 8.81 -0.37
N ALA A 146 19.98 8.03 0.71
CA ALA A 146 18.86 7.11 0.98
C ALA A 146 17.52 7.85 0.99
N TRP A 147 17.45 9.06 1.56
CA TRP A 147 16.23 9.85 1.59
C TRP A 147 15.85 10.38 0.20
N LEU A 148 16.82 10.84 -0.58
CA LEU A 148 16.60 11.29 -1.97
C LEU A 148 16.07 10.17 -2.86
N LEU A 149 16.66 8.97 -2.76
CA LEU A 149 16.28 7.78 -3.53
C LEU A 149 14.81 7.37 -3.31
N GLN A 150 14.28 7.60 -2.12
CA GLN A 150 12.92 7.21 -1.76
C GLN A 150 11.85 8.17 -2.29
N ARG A 151 12.20 9.45 -2.48
CA ARG A 151 11.25 10.44 -3.01
C ARG A 151 10.97 10.17 -4.49
N GLY A 152 9.75 10.47 -4.92
CA GLY A 152 9.43 10.47 -6.35
C GLY A 152 10.19 11.58 -7.04
N ALA A 153 10.67 11.33 -8.27
CA ALA A 153 11.45 12.29 -9.04
C ALA A 153 10.76 13.66 -9.10
N GLU A 154 9.43 13.68 -9.26
CA GLU A 154 8.62 14.90 -9.34
C GLU A 154 8.70 15.80 -8.11
N ARG A 155 9.13 15.28 -6.95
CA ARG A 155 9.16 16.01 -5.67
C ARG A 155 10.51 16.66 -5.39
N LEU A 156 11.54 16.29 -6.14
CA LEU A 156 12.91 16.76 -5.88
C LEU A 156 13.11 18.17 -6.45
N GLY A 157 13.70 19.06 -5.65
CA GLY A 157 14.15 20.37 -6.10
C GLY A 157 15.39 20.27 -7.01
N PRO A 158 15.81 21.37 -7.68
CA PRO A 158 16.91 21.34 -8.65
C PRO A 158 18.22 20.77 -8.08
N GLN A 159 18.68 21.27 -6.94
CA GLN A 159 19.92 20.80 -6.29
C GLN A 159 19.84 19.34 -5.82
N GLU A 160 18.66 18.91 -5.36
CA GLU A 160 18.41 17.53 -4.94
C GLU A 160 18.46 16.57 -6.13
N ARG A 161 17.94 17.01 -7.29
CA ARG A 161 17.99 16.24 -8.54
C ARG A 161 19.42 16.10 -9.03
N GLU A 162 20.18 17.18 -9.04
CA GLU A 162 21.59 17.16 -9.47
C GLU A 162 22.40 16.16 -8.62
N ARG A 163 22.32 16.29 -7.29
CA ARG A 163 22.97 15.35 -6.36
C ARG A 163 22.52 13.90 -6.55
N LEU A 164 21.23 13.68 -6.84
CA LEU A 164 20.73 12.34 -7.15
C LEU A 164 21.35 11.82 -8.45
N MET A 165 21.38 12.63 -9.51
CA MET A 165 21.93 12.24 -10.81
C MET A 165 23.42 11.91 -10.71
N GLU A 166 24.21 12.73 -10.02
CA GLU A 166 25.62 12.43 -9.73
C GLU A 166 25.78 11.04 -9.08
N ALA A 167 24.95 10.75 -8.09
CA ALA A 167 25.00 9.47 -7.39
C ALA A 167 24.61 8.28 -8.28
N LEU A 168 23.64 8.46 -9.19
CA LEU A 168 23.23 7.44 -10.15
C LEU A 168 24.29 7.24 -11.26
N LEU A 169 24.88 8.32 -11.77
CA LEU A 169 25.98 8.24 -12.75
C LEU A 169 27.19 7.48 -12.19
N ALA A 170 27.47 7.65 -10.91
CA ALA A 170 28.55 6.96 -10.22
C ALA A 170 28.22 5.50 -9.83
N ASP A 171 27.01 4.98 -10.07
CA ASP A 171 26.63 3.61 -9.73
C ASP A 171 25.49 3.09 -10.65
N GLU A 172 25.88 2.31 -11.67
CA GLU A 172 24.95 1.77 -12.67
C GLU A 172 23.83 0.90 -12.06
N ALA A 173 24.13 0.09 -11.05
CA ALA A 173 23.13 -0.78 -10.44
C ALA A 173 22.14 0.02 -9.60
N LEU A 174 22.60 1.07 -8.92
CA LEU A 174 21.73 1.99 -8.22
C LEU A 174 20.86 2.79 -9.20
N ALA A 175 21.42 3.23 -10.32
CA ALA A 175 20.68 3.87 -11.41
C ALA A 175 19.58 2.96 -11.94
N ARG A 176 19.90 1.70 -12.25
CA ARG A 176 18.93 0.69 -12.70
C ARG A 176 17.84 0.43 -11.66
N ALA A 177 18.22 0.26 -10.39
CA ALA A 177 17.27 0.06 -9.30
C ALA A 177 16.31 1.24 -9.13
N TRP A 178 16.83 2.47 -9.19
CA TRP A 178 16.00 3.68 -9.08
C TRP A 178 15.08 3.82 -10.30
N GLY A 179 15.58 3.56 -11.50
CA GLY A 179 14.80 3.54 -12.74
C GLY A 179 13.64 2.54 -12.70
N LEU A 180 13.86 1.32 -12.20
CA LEU A 180 12.80 0.33 -12.00
C LEU A 180 11.75 0.79 -10.99
N LYS A 181 12.14 1.44 -9.89
CA LYS A 181 11.19 1.99 -8.90
C LYS A 181 10.36 3.14 -9.49
N GLU A 182 10.96 4.08 -10.19
CA GLU A 182 10.23 5.22 -10.78
C GLU A 182 9.36 4.80 -11.97
N SER A 183 9.82 3.87 -12.81
CA SER A 183 9.02 3.33 -13.92
C SER A 183 7.78 2.59 -13.41
N LEU A 184 7.88 1.79 -12.32
CA LEU A 184 6.71 1.18 -11.68
C LEU A 184 5.69 2.22 -11.20
N ARG A 185 6.18 3.32 -10.61
CA ARG A 185 5.30 4.45 -10.19
C ARG A 185 4.60 5.09 -11.38
N SER A 186 5.29 5.21 -12.51
CA SER A 186 4.76 5.85 -13.72
C SER A 186 3.60 5.05 -14.33
N LEU A 187 3.53 3.73 -14.13
CA LEU A 187 2.44 2.89 -14.63
C LEU A 187 1.07 3.37 -14.15
N TYR A 188 1.00 3.81 -12.89
CA TYR A 188 -0.23 4.33 -12.28
C TYR A 188 -0.64 5.74 -12.78
N ARG A 189 0.14 6.35 -13.67
CA ARG A 189 -0.19 7.62 -14.33
C ARG A 189 -0.64 7.41 -15.78
N LEU A 190 -0.61 6.18 -16.28
CA LEU A 190 -1.04 5.87 -17.64
C LEU A 190 -2.56 6.04 -17.77
N PRO A 191 -3.05 6.69 -18.84
CA PRO A 191 -4.46 7.06 -18.95
C PRO A 191 -5.38 5.89 -19.31
N ARG A 192 -4.83 4.79 -19.84
CA ARG A 192 -5.61 3.65 -20.35
C ARG A 192 -5.18 2.34 -19.71
N PRO A 193 -6.12 1.49 -19.26
CA PRO A 193 -5.80 0.18 -18.66
C PRO A 193 -4.92 -0.70 -19.55
N GLN A 194 -5.19 -0.77 -20.85
CA GLN A 194 -4.42 -1.60 -21.79
C GLN A 194 -2.96 -1.13 -21.91
N GLN A 195 -2.72 0.18 -21.79
CA GLN A 195 -1.36 0.71 -21.77
C GLN A 195 -0.65 0.35 -20.47
N ALA A 196 -1.36 0.41 -19.34
CA ALA A 196 -0.84 0.02 -18.04
C ALA A 196 -0.49 -1.48 -17.98
N GLU A 197 -1.35 -2.34 -18.53
CA GLU A 197 -1.11 -3.78 -18.62
C GLU A 197 0.13 -4.10 -19.48
N GLY A 198 0.20 -3.55 -20.69
CA GLY A 198 1.37 -3.75 -21.55
C GLY A 198 2.66 -3.20 -20.95
N ALA A 199 2.59 -2.06 -20.26
CA ALA A 199 3.73 -1.47 -19.57
C ALA A 199 4.16 -2.26 -18.33
N LEU A 200 3.21 -2.81 -17.56
CA LEU A 200 3.49 -3.72 -16.45
C LEU A 200 4.17 -5.00 -16.97
N GLY A 201 3.68 -5.57 -18.07
CA GLY A 201 4.30 -6.75 -18.68
C GLY A 201 5.76 -6.51 -19.10
N ARG A 202 6.08 -5.33 -19.64
CA ARG A 202 7.46 -4.92 -19.93
C ARG A 202 8.29 -4.73 -18.67
N TRP A 203 7.73 -4.04 -17.68
CA TRP A 203 8.38 -3.79 -16.39
C TRP A 203 8.76 -5.09 -15.68
N LEU A 204 7.88 -6.09 -15.68
CA LEU A 204 8.15 -7.40 -15.08
C LEU A 204 9.33 -8.10 -15.75
N LYS A 205 9.38 -8.11 -17.09
CA LYS A 205 10.50 -8.69 -17.85
C LYS A 205 11.82 -7.97 -17.57
N GLU A 206 11.79 -6.63 -17.52
CA GLU A 206 12.97 -5.83 -17.22
C GLU A 206 13.48 -6.08 -15.79
N ALA A 207 12.58 -6.10 -14.81
CA ALA A 207 12.92 -6.38 -13.41
C ALA A 207 13.50 -7.79 -13.23
N GLU A 208 12.99 -8.80 -13.96
CA GLU A 208 13.51 -10.17 -13.98
C GLU A 208 14.93 -10.24 -14.59
N ALA A 209 15.14 -9.53 -15.70
CA ALA A 209 16.43 -9.49 -16.41
C ALA A 209 17.45 -8.51 -15.80
N SER A 210 17.06 -7.73 -14.79
CA SER A 210 17.86 -6.60 -14.27
C SER A 210 19.21 -6.97 -13.65
N GLY A 211 19.42 -8.24 -13.29
CA GLY A 211 20.54 -8.70 -12.45
C GLY A 211 20.44 -8.24 -10.99
N LEU A 212 19.34 -7.57 -10.60
CA LEU A 212 19.13 -7.07 -9.25
C LEU A 212 18.21 -8.02 -8.48
N ALA A 213 18.79 -8.90 -7.65
CA ALA A 213 18.04 -9.89 -6.87
C ALA A 213 16.83 -9.30 -6.11
N PRO A 214 16.89 -8.09 -5.51
CA PRO A 214 15.71 -7.46 -4.90
C PRO A 214 14.56 -7.20 -5.88
N PHE A 215 14.83 -6.68 -7.08
CA PHE A 215 13.79 -6.40 -8.08
C PHE A 215 13.28 -7.66 -8.77
N GLN A 216 14.12 -8.67 -8.96
CA GLN A 216 13.68 -10.00 -9.41
C GLN A 216 12.67 -10.62 -8.44
N ARG A 217 12.85 -10.44 -7.12
CA ARG A 217 11.85 -10.86 -6.13
C ARG A 217 10.54 -10.08 -6.26
N VAL A 218 10.61 -8.76 -6.43
CA VAL A 218 9.40 -7.94 -6.63
C VAL A 218 8.62 -8.43 -7.86
N ALA A 219 9.29 -8.66 -8.99
CA ALA A 219 8.64 -9.16 -10.19
C ALA A 219 7.96 -10.52 -9.97
N ARG A 220 8.66 -11.47 -9.32
CA ARG A 220 8.07 -12.77 -8.96
C ARG A 220 6.87 -12.64 -8.03
N THR A 221 6.88 -11.71 -7.09
CA THR A 221 5.72 -11.43 -6.23
C THR A 221 4.57 -10.89 -7.06
N LEU A 222 4.79 -9.86 -7.89
CA LEU A 222 3.73 -9.24 -8.67
C LEU A 222 3.12 -10.18 -9.73
N ARG A 223 3.86 -11.17 -10.25
CA ARG A 223 3.29 -12.19 -11.14
C ARG A 223 2.31 -13.16 -10.48
N ARG A 224 2.33 -13.26 -9.15
CA ARG A 224 1.44 -14.14 -8.38
C ARG A 224 0.12 -13.45 -7.99
N TRP A 225 0.00 -12.16 -8.31
CA TRP A 225 -1.16 -11.31 -8.02
C TRP A 225 -1.80 -10.87 -9.33
#